data_AF-A0A0K1JDI3-F1
#
_entry.id   AF-A0A0K1JDI3-F1
#
_cell.length_a   1.000
_cell.length_b   1.000
_cell.length_c   1.000
_cell.angle_alpha   90.00
_cell.angle_beta   90.00
_cell.angle_gamma   90.00
#
_symmetry.space_group_name_H-M   'P 1'
#
loop_
_entity.id
_entity.type
_entity.pdbx_description
1 polymer ?
#
loop_
_entity_poly.entity_id
_entity_poly.type
_entity_poly.pdbx_seq_one_letter_code
_entity_poly.pdbx_strand_id
1 'polypeptide(L)'
;MGDDRPYTAEELAQMERDQQDPEFVAWLAAMDEDLRVFFEQDVPDMPENPWSEEGLRHAEQAAVSFFWAHDLDWPEREVRFARYLGEVFTRSFEGSWKWIDVRGDGKAPVVRRPSMPNYFEVANQVRAAVSERSGETWAELFRNTRRFHDAWVAAGRLAPQDWEDYRVKQDMKRLGVSDDDD
;
A
#
# COMPACT_ATOMS: atom_id res chain seq x y z
N MET A 1 16.48 -10.56 -7.95
CA MET A 1 15.89 -9.57 -8.87
C MET A 1 15.15 -10.37 -9.91
N GLY A 2 13.82 -10.31 -9.89
CA GLY A 2 12.98 -10.96 -10.90
C GLY A 2 13.20 -10.28 -12.25
N ASP A 3 13.18 -11.08 -13.31
CA ASP A 3 13.32 -10.66 -14.69
C ASP A 3 12.26 -9.58 -15.02
N ASP A 4 12.68 -8.37 -15.41
CA ASP A 4 11.81 -7.25 -15.84
C ASP A 4 11.17 -7.57 -17.21
N ARG A 5 10.47 -8.70 -17.29
CA ARG A 5 9.70 -9.08 -18.48
C ARG A 5 8.23 -8.76 -18.27
N PRO A 6 7.53 -8.30 -19.32
CA PRO A 6 6.09 -8.17 -19.29
C PRO A 6 5.43 -9.51 -18.92
N TYR A 7 4.35 -9.46 -18.14
CA TYR A 7 3.54 -10.64 -17.88
C TYR A 7 2.98 -11.19 -19.20
N THR A 8 3.03 -12.51 -19.34
CA THR A 8 2.36 -13.22 -20.42
C THR A 8 0.84 -13.17 -20.25
N ALA A 9 0.09 -13.44 -21.32
CA ALA A 9 -1.37 -13.52 -21.26
C ALA A 9 -1.85 -14.60 -20.27
N GLU A 10 -1.11 -15.70 -20.13
CA GLU A 10 -1.43 -16.78 -19.19
C GLU A 10 -1.22 -16.33 -17.73
N GLU A 11 -0.16 -15.58 -17.46
CA GLU A 11 0.09 -15.01 -16.13
C GLU A 11 -0.97 -13.98 -15.76
N LEU A 12 -1.36 -13.09 -16.68
CA LEU A 12 -2.47 -12.16 -16.46
C LEU A 12 -3.80 -12.87 -16.21
N ALA A 13 -4.10 -13.93 -16.96
CA ALA A 13 -5.30 -14.74 -16.75
C ALA A 13 -5.26 -15.48 -15.39
N GLN A 14 -4.09 -15.94 -14.96
CA GLN A 14 -3.93 -16.53 -13.64
C GLN A 14 -4.15 -15.50 -12.54
N MET A 15 -3.57 -14.31 -12.67
CA MET A 15 -3.78 -13.21 -11.71
C MET A 15 -5.26 -12.84 -11.60
N GLU A 16 -6.00 -12.80 -12.70
CA GLU A 16 -7.44 -12.55 -12.69
C GLU A 16 -8.22 -13.65 -11.96
N ARG A 17 -7.88 -14.92 -12.20
CA ARG A 17 -8.46 -16.05 -11.46
C ARG A 17 -8.14 -16.00 -9.97
N ASP A 18 -6.93 -15.57 -9.63
CA ASP A 18 -6.50 -15.43 -8.23
C ASP A 18 -7.30 -14.35 -7.50
N GLN A 19 -7.86 -13.36 -8.21
CA GLN A 19 -8.74 -12.36 -7.59
C GLN A 19 -10.11 -12.95 -7.20
N GLN A 20 -10.44 -14.15 -7.67
CA GLN A 20 -11.64 -14.90 -7.31
C GLN A 20 -11.37 -16.01 -6.29
N ASP A 21 -10.18 -16.02 -5.69
CA ASP A 21 -9.83 -16.98 -4.64
C ASP A 21 -10.82 -16.85 -3.46
N PRO A 22 -11.47 -17.95 -3.02
CA PRO A 22 -12.43 -17.90 -1.93
C PRO A 22 -11.89 -17.29 -0.64
N GLU A 23 -10.59 -17.48 -0.34
CA GLU A 23 -9.95 -16.87 0.83
C GLU A 23 -9.92 -15.35 0.70
N PHE A 24 -9.51 -14.84 -0.46
CA PHE A 24 -9.45 -13.41 -0.72
C PHE A 24 -10.84 -12.77 -0.75
N VAL A 25 -11.81 -13.43 -1.38
CA VAL A 25 -13.20 -12.96 -1.41
C VAL A 25 -13.80 -12.91 0.00
N ALA A 26 -13.57 -13.94 0.83
CA ALA A 26 -14.00 -13.94 2.22
C ALA A 26 -13.28 -12.84 3.03
N TRP A 27 -11.99 -12.64 2.79
CA TRP A 27 -11.21 -11.59 3.41
C TRP A 27 -11.77 -10.19 3.07
N LEU A 28 -12.09 -9.93 1.80
CA LEU A 28 -12.73 -8.68 1.37
C LEU A 28 -14.12 -8.50 1.99
N ALA A 29 -14.92 -9.56 2.07
CA ALA A 29 -16.25 -9.51 2.67
C ALA A 29 -16.24 -9.16 4.17
N ALA A 30 -15.13 -9.44 4.86
CA ALA A 30 -14.95 -9.08 6.26
C ALA A 30 -14.41 -7.65 6.48
N MET A 31 -14.09 -6.90 5.41
CA MET A 31 -13.40 -5.61 5.50
C MET A 31 -14.13 -4.61 6.40
N ASP A 32 -15.42 -4.39 6.16
CA ASP A 32 -16.21 -3.39 6.88
C ASP A 32 -16.31 -3.70 8.37
N GLU A 33 -16.48 -4.98 8.73
CA GLU A 33 -16.56 -5.42 10.13
C GLU A 33 -15.22 -5.26 10.85
N ASP A 34 -14.11 -5.62 10.20
CA ASP A 34 -12.78 -5.46 10.80
C ASP A 34 -12.41 -3.98 10.95
N LEU A 35 -12.77 -3.12 10.00
CA LEU A 35 -12.58 -1.68 10.14
C LEU A 35 -13.46 -1.10 11.25
N ARG A 36 -14.68 -1.62 11.43
CA ARG A 36 -15.55 -1.23 12.54
C ARG A 36 -14.91 -1.59 13.88
N VAL A 37 -14.41 -2.82 14.03
CA VAL A 37 -13.66 -3.25 15.24
C VAL A 37 -12.42 -2.38 15.43
N PHE A 38 -11.69 -2.08 14.36
CA PHE A 38 -10.53 -1.21 14.42
C PHE A 38 -10.86 0.17 15.00
N PHE A 39 -11.89 0.85 14.47
CA PHE A 39 -12.28 2.17 14.94
C PHE A 39 -12.96 2.18 16.31
N GLU A 40 -13.60 1.09 16.74
CA GLU A 40 -14.29 1.05 18.02
C GLU A 40 -13.41 0.54 19.17
N GLN A 41 -12.44 -0.34 18.88
CA GLN A 41 -11.70 -1.09 19.90
C GLN A 41 -10.19 -0.89 19.81
N ASP A 42 -9.61 -0.87 18.61
CA ASP A 42 -8.15 -0.77 18.47
C ASP A 42 -7.70 0.68 18.58
N VAL A 43 -8.38 1.61 17.90
CA VAL A 43 -8.02 3.03 17.83
C VAL A 43 -9.28 3.92 17.96
N PRO A 44 -9.92 3.97 19.14
CA PRO A 44 -11.19 4.67 19.35
C PRO A 44 -11.10 6.20 19.32
N ASP A 45 -9.90 6.75 19.46
CA ASP A 45 -9.61 8.18 19.56
C ASP A 45 -9.08 8.77 18.24
N MET A 46 -9.51 8.22 17.10
CA MET A 46 -9.17 8.73 15.77
C MET A 46 -9.59 10.19 15.55
N PRO A 47 -8.84 10.95 14.73
CA PRO A 47 -9.23 12.30 14.33
C PRO A 47 -10.51 12.27 13.47
N GLU A 48 -11.16 13.43 13.31
CA GLU A 48 -12.41 13.59 12.54
C GLU A 48 -12.31 13.00 11.13
N ASN A 49 -11.14 13.14 10.49
CA ASN A 49 -10.84 12.45 9.25
C ASN A 49 -9.84 11.30 9.48
N PRO A 50 -10.31 10.06 9.68
CA PRO A 50 -9.44 8.91 9.90
C PRO A 50 -8.65 8.50 8.65
N TRP A 51 -9.01 8.98 7.45
CA TRP A 51 -8.34 8.61 6.18
C TRP A 51 -7.24 9.59 5.80
N SER A 52 -6.66 10.28 6.79
CA SER A 52 -5.71 11.37 6.61
C SER A 52 -4.31 10.98 7.09
N GLU A 53 -3.35 11.85 6.80
CA GLU A 53 -1.99 11.75 7.35
C GLU A 53 -1.98 11.74 8.89
N GLU A 54 -2.87 12.50 9.53
CA GLU A 54 -3.02 12.53 10.98
C GLU A 54 -3.59 11.21 11.51
N GLY A 55 -4.61 10.65 10.83
CA GLY A 55 -5.15 9.33 11.17
C GLY A 55 -4.09 8.23 11.08
N LEU A 56 -3.23 8.29 10.07
CA LEU A 56 -2.12 7.34 9.92
C LEU A 56 -1.11 7.41 11.08
N ARG A 57 -0.71 8.62 11.51
CA ARG A 57 0.16 8.76 12.69
C ARG A 57 -0.49 8.16 13.93
N HIS A 58 -1.77 8.46 14.12
CA HIS A 58 -2.52 8.04 15.29
C HIS A 58 -2.64 6.51 15.36
N ALA A 59 -2.97 5.87 14.24
CA ALA A 59 -2.96 4.42 14.13
C ALA A 59 -1.56 3.81 14.32
N GLU A 60 -0.51 4.38 13.73
CA GLU A 60 0.83 3.83 13.88
C GLU A 60 1.29 3.85 15.34
N GLN A 61 1.04 4.96 16.04
CA GLN A 61 1.36 5.09 17.47
C GLN A 61 0.61 4.04 18.31
N ALA A 62 -0.66 3.77 18.01
CA ALA A 62 -1.42 2.70 18.65
C ALA A 62 -0.81 1.32 18.34
N ALA A 63 -0.47 1.03 17.08
CA ALA A 63 0.14 -0.22 16.65
C ALA A 63 1.47 -0.49 17.38
N VAL A 64 2.35 0.53 17.42
CA VAL A 64 3.62 0.48 18.15
C VAL A 64 3.37 0.20 19.64
N SER A 65 2.37 0.86 20.23
CA SER A 65 2.03 0.67 21.65
C SER A 65 1.58 -0.75 21.96
N PHE A 66 0.64 -1.32 21.18
CA PHE A 66 0.18 -2.70 21.37
C PHE A 66 1.31 -3.72 21.20
N PHE A 67 2.09 -3.61 20.13
CA PHE A 67 3.17 -4.56 19.83
C PHE A 67 4.22 -4.60 20.95
N TRP A 68 4.69 -3.43 21.41
CA TRP A 68 5.72 -3.37 22.46
C TRP A 68 5.18 -3.63 23.87
N ALA A 69 3.87 -3.53 24.07
CA ALA A 69 3.20 -4.03 25.26
C ALA A 69 3.10 -5.57 25.29
N HIS A 70 3.53 -6.27 24.23
CA HIS A 70 3.39 -7.71 24.06
C HIS A 70 1.92 -8.14 24.15
N ASP A 71 1.04 -7.39 23.50
CA ASP A 71 -0.37 -7.73 23.40
C ASP A 71 -0.54 -9.13 22.77
N LEU A 72 -1.28 -10.00 23.44
CA LEU A 72 -1.54 -11.36 22.99
C LEU A 72 -2.44 -11.38 21.75
N ASP A 73 -3.27 -10.34 21.58
CA ASP A 73 -4.17 -10.18 20.42
C ASP A 73 -3.46 -9.48 19.24
N TRP A 74 -2.14 -9.27 19.33
CA TRP A 74 -1.38 -8.61 18.25
C TRP A 74 -1.57 -9.27 16.88
N PRO A 75 -1.54 -10.61 16.71
CA PRO A 75 -1.71 -11.22 15.39
C PRO A 75 -3.03 -10.81 14.70
N GLU A 76 -4.14 -10.77 15.45
CA GLU A 76 -5.44 -10.34 14.94
C GLU A 76 -5.51 -8.82 14.72
N ARG A 77 -4.90 -8.04 15.62
CA ARG A 77 -4.80 -6.58 15.46
C ARG A 77 -3.96 -6.20 14.24
N GLU A 78 -2.83 -6.88 14.00
CA GLU A 78 -1.94 -6.64 12.85
C GLU A 78 -2.72 -6.71 11.54
N VAL A 79 -3.63 -7.69 11.41
CA VAL A 79 -4.51 -7.82 10.24
C VAL A 79 -5.42 -6.59 10.10
N ARG A 80 -6.02 -6.10 11.19
CA ARG A 80 -6.89 -4.91 11.17
C ARG A 80 -6.11 -3.62 10.89
N PHE A 81 -4.93 -3.45 11.46
CA PHE A 81 -4.02 -2.34 11.14
C PHE A 81 -3.61 -2.38 9.65
N ALA A 82 -3.30 -3.55 9.10
CA ALA A 82 -2.96 -3.70 7.70
C ALA A 82 -4.15 -3.37 6.77
N ARG A 83 -5.37 -3.75 7.16
CA ARG A 83 -6.61 -3.36 6.47
C ARG A 83 -6.82 -1.86 6.47
N TYR A 84 -6.77 -1.23 7.64
CA TYR A 84 -6.89 0.22 7.77
C TYR A 84 -5.85 0.94 6.92
N LEU A 85 -4.57 0.56 7.03
CA LEU A 85 -3.48 1.15 6.25
C LEU A 85 -3.72 1.00 4.75
N GLY A 86 -4.11 -0.19 4.28
CA GLY A 86 -4.42 -0.40 2.87
C GLY A 86 -5.61 0.43 2.38
N GLU A 87 -6.67 0.53 3.18
CA GLU A 87 -7.86 1.32 2.86
C GLU A 87 -7.56 2.81 2.74
N VAL A 88 -6.70 3.37 3.59
CA VAL A 88 -6.23 4.76 3.44
C VAL A 88 -5.61 4.97 2.06
N PHE A 89 -4.79 4.02 1.60
CA PHE A 89 -4.11 4.12 0.30
C PHE A 89 -5.03 3.83 -0.89
N THR A 90 -5.96 2.87 -0.75
CA THR A 90 -7.00 2.58 -1.73
C THR A 90 -7.86 3.82 -1.99
N ARG A 91 -8.36 4.46 -0.92
CA ARG A 91 -9.23 5.64 -0.99
C ARG A 91 -8.50 6.88 -1.51
N SER A 92 -7.24 7.07 -1.10
CA SER A 92 -6.50 8.31 -1.39
C SER A 92 -5.81 8.32 -2.75
N PHE A 93 -5.48 7.15 -3.32
CA PHE A 93 -4.58 7.05 -4.48
C PHE A 93 -5.11 6.15 -5.59
N GLU A 94 -6.43 6.12 -5.78
CA GLU A 94 -7.12 5.31 -6.80
C GLU A 94 -6.68 3.83 -6.73
N GLY A 95 -6.43 3.34 -5.51
CA GLY A 95 -5.87 2.01 -5.30
C GLY A 95 -6.91 0.89 -5.42
N SER A 96 -6.43 -0.34 -5.50
CA SER A 96 -7.29 -1.54 -5.48
C SER A 96 -6.59 -2.69 -4.77
N TRP A 97 -7.35 -3.44 -3.97
CA TRP A 97 -6.85 -4.67 -3.37
C TRP A 97 -6.59 -5.74 -4.42
N LYS A 98 -5.50 -6.48 -4.24
CA LYS A 98 -5.11 -7.61 -5.07
C LYS A 98 -4.62 -8.77 -4.23
N TRP A 99 -4.90 -9.99 -4.69
CA TRP A 99 -4.39 -11.24 -4.14
C TRP A 99 -3.20 -11.70 -4.95
N ILE A 100 -1.98 -11.42 -4.46
CA ILE A 100 -0.74 -11.61 -5.23
C ILE A 100 0.31 -12.24 -4.33
N ASP A 101 1.10 -13.15 -4.89
CA ASP A 101 2.35 -13.61 -4.30
C ASP A 101 3.50 -12.72 -4.79
N VAL A 102 3.93 -11.78 -3.94
CA VAL A 102 4.95 -10.79 -4.30
C VAL A 102 6.36 -11.35 -4.12
N ARG A 103 6.57 -12.31 -3.21
CA ARG A 103 7.91 -12.74 -2.76
C ARG A 103 8.17 -14.24 -2.88
N GLY A 104 7.21 -15.01 -3.37
CA GLY A 104 7.26 -16.47 -3.44
C GLY A 104 6.98 -17.18 -2.12
N ASP A 105 6.42 -16.48 -1.12
CA ASP A 105 6.09 -17.01 0.21
C ASP A 105 4.58 -17.24 0.41
N GLY A 106 3.80 -17.07 -0.66
CA GLY A 106 2.36 -17.26 -0.66
C GLY A 106 1.62 -15.98 -1.03
N LYS A 107 0.36 -16.14 -1.43
CA LYS A 107 -0.48 -14.99 -1.80
C LYS A 107 -0.92 -14.25 -0.54
N ALA A 108 -0.93 -12.93 -0.66
CA ALA A 108 -1.36 -12.04 0.41
C ALA A 108 -2.15 -10.86 -0.17
N PRO A 109 -2.96 -10.16 0.64
CA PRO A 109 -3.67 -8.98 0.18
C PRO A 109 -2.68 -7.81 0.10
N VAL A 110 -2.60 -7.20 -1.08
CA VAL A 110 -1.74 -6.05 -1.37
C VAL A 110 -2.55 -4.95 -2.05
N VAL A 111 -2.08 -3.70 -2.00
CA VAL A 111 -2.73 -2.60 -2.74
C VAL A 111 -1.97 -2.30 -4.01
N ARG A 112 -2.63 -2.41 -5.17
CA ARG A 112 -2.14 -1.89 -6.44
C ARG A 112 -2.50 -0.42 -6.55
N ARG A 113 -1.51 0.42 -6.84
CA ARG A 113 -1.66 1.87 -7.05
C ARG A 113 -1.30 2.20 -8.49
N PRO A 114 -2.17 2.85 -9.29
CA PRO A 114 -1.88 3.13 -10.70
C PRO A 114 -0.62 3.98 -10.92
N SER A 115 -0.32 4.88 -9.99
CA SER A 115 0.84 5.78 -10.05
C SER A 115 2.18 5.14 -9.63
N MET A 116 2.18 3.87 -9.22
CA MET A 116 3.37 3.17 -8.72
C MET A 116 3.51 1.79 -9.39
N PRO A 117 4.71 1.39 -9.82
CA PRO A 117 4.91 0.09 -10.47
C PRO A 117 4.74 -1.09 -9.49
N ASN A 118 5.07 -0.87 -8.21
CA ASN A 118 5.11 -1.92 -7.20
C ASN A 118 3.80 -2.01 -6.39
N TYR A 119 3.44 -3.25 -6.07
CA TYR A 119 2.39 -3.53 -5.08
C TYR A 119 2.78 -3.02 -3.70
N PHE A 120 1.79 -2.51 -2.98
CA PHE A 120 1.93 -2.05 -1.61
C PHE A 120 1.60 -3.18 -0.64
N GLU A 121 2.64 -3.81 -0.10
CA GLU A 121 2.57 -4.94 0.84
C GLU A 121 2.22 -4.46 2.26
N VAL A 122 0.93 -4.21 2.52
CA VAL A 122 0.44 -3.56 3.75
C VAL A 122 0.93 -4.21 5.05
N ALA A 123 0.92 -5.54 5.15
CA ALA A 123 1.37 -6.25 6.34
C ALA A 123 2.86 -6.02 6.63
N ASN A 124 3.69 -5.98 5.58
CA ASN A 124 5.12 -5.70 5.71
C ASN A 124 5.37 -4.26 6.17
N GLN A 125 4.50 -3.32 5.79
CA GLN A 125 4.58 -1.93 6.24
C GLN A 125 4.17 -1.76 7.70
N VAL A 126 3.20 -2.56 8.17
CA VAL A 126 2.87 -2.61 9.60
C VAL A 126 4.06 -3.15 10.41
N ARG A 127 4.62 -4.29 10.00
CA ARG A 127 5.79 -4.90 10.67
C ARG A 127 7.01 -3.98 10.68
N ALA A 128 7.27 -3.27 9.57
CA ALA A 128 8.36 -2.31 9.47
C ALA A 128 8.16 -1.16 10.47
N ALA A 129 6.97 -0.54 10.49
CA ALA A 129 6.68 0.58 11.38
C ALA A 129 6.80 0.21 12.88
N VAL A 130 6.25 -0.94 13.30
CA VAL A 130 6.39 -1.38 14.70
C VAL A 130 7.82 -1.73 15.08
N SER A 131 8.64 -2.16 14.11
CA SER A 131 10.07 -2.42 14.31
C SER A 131 10.88 -1.12 14.42
N GLU A 132 10.56 -0.11 13.61
CA GLU A 132 11.22 1.20 13.61
C GLU A 132 10.86 2.05 14.83
N ARG A 133 9.65 1.89 15.37
CA ARG A 133 9.14 2.62 16.55
C ARG A 133 9.10 4.14 16.39
N SER A 134 8.88 4.63 15.18
CA SER A 134 8.87 6.07 14.91
C SER A 134 7.53 6.72 15.26
N GLY A 135 6.40 6.07 14.90
CA GLY A 135 5.08 6.69 14.95
C GLY A 135 4.82 7.67 13.79
N GLU A 136 5.69 7.72 12.79
CA GLU A 136 5.65 8.64 11.65
C GLU A 136 5.85 7.95 10.29
N THR A 137 6.22 6.67 10.26
CA THR A 137 6.63 5.94 9.04
C THR A 137 5.49 5.90 8.01
N TRP A 138 4.26 5.63 8.43
CA TRP A 138 3.07 5.62 7.58
C TRP A 138 2.70 7.01 7.08
N ALA A 139 2.86 8.04 7.91
CA ALA A 139 2.59 9.42 7.53
C ALA A 139 3.60 9.91 6.48
N GLU A 140 4.88 9.61 6.64
CA GLU A 140 5.93 9.87 5.65
C GLU A 140 5.66 9.18 4.33
N LEU A 141 5.34 7.89 4.38
CA LEU A 141 4.99 7.10 3.22
C LEU A 141 3.77 7.67 2.48
N PHE A 142 2.75 8.12 3.21
CA PHE A 142 1.57 8.77 2.64
C PHE A 142 1.91 10.08 1.94
N ARG A 143 2.72 10.95 2.58
CA ARG A 143 3.20 12.20 1.96
C ARG A 143 3.96 11.93 0.67
N ASN A 144 4.85 10.95 0.67
CA ASN A 144 5.62 10.58 -0.51
C ASN A 144 4.71 10.04 -1.61
N THR A 145 3.79 9.13 -1.28
CA THR A 145 2.86 8.54 -2.24
C THR A 145 1.93 9.59 -2.85
N ARG A 146 1.43 10.54 -2.05
CA ARG A 146 0.63 11.67 -2.52
C ARG A 146 1.38 12.51 -3.55
N ARG A 147 2.65 12.85 -3.29
CA ARG A 147 3.48 13.59 -4.27
C ARG A 147 3.61 12.84 -5.60
N PHE A 148 3.84 11.52 -5.57
CA PHE A 148 3.91 10.70 -6.77
C PHE A 148 2.57 10.63 -7.51
N HIS A 149 1.48 10.44 -6.77
CA HIS A 149 0.14 10.39 -7.32
C HIS A 149 -0.25 11.73 -7.98
N ASP A 150 -0.02 12.85 -7.30
CA ASP A 150 -0.34 14.18 -7.84
C ASP A 150 0.47 14.48 -9.11
N ALA A 151 1.73 14.06 -9.16
CA ALA A 151 2.56 14.19 -10.35
C ALA A 151 2.03 13.33 -11.52
N TRP A 152 1.61 12.09 -11.25
CA TRP A 152 0.99 11.20 -12.24
C TRP A 152 -0.34 11.76 -12.76
N VAL A 153 -1.18 12.30 -11.89
CA VAL A 153 -2.43 12.98 -12.27
C VAL A 153 -2.14 14.21 -13.14
N ALA A 154 -1.16 15.03 -12.75
CA ALA A 154 -0.75 16.22 -13.51
C ALA A 154 -0.17 15.87 -14.89
N ALA A 155 0.46 14.71 -15.02
CA ALA A 155 0.93 14.17 -16.30
C ALA A 155 -0.20 13.58 -17.18
N GLY A 156 -1.45 13.61 -16.70
CA GLY A 156 -2.61 13.13 -17.46
C GLY A 156 -2.95 11.66 -17.22
N ARG A 157 -2.57 11.09 -16.07
CA ARG A 157 -2.82 9.69 -15.71
C ARG A 157 -2.27 8.70 -16.75
N LEU A 158 -1.01 8.90 -17.11
CA LEU A 158 -0.31 8.06 -18.09
C LEU A 158 -0.40 6.57 -17.73
N ALA A 159 -0.41 5.71 -18.75
CA ALA A 159 -0.34 4.26 -18.53
C ALA A 159 0.97 3.92 -17.77
N PRO A 160 1.04 2.78 -17.05
CA PRO A 160 2.16 2.48 -16.17
C PRO A 160 3.55 2.61 -16.82
N GLN A 161 3.73 2.09 -18.04
CA GLN A 161 4.99 2.19 -18.78
C GLN A 161 5.29 3.64 -19.18
N ASP A 162 4.32 4.34 -19.78
CA ASP A 162 4.48 5.74 -20.18
C ASP A 162 4.80 6.65 -18.97
N TRP A 163 4.25 6.31 -17.80
CA TRP A 163 4.52 7.00 -16.55
C TRP A 163 5.95 6.75 -16.05
N GLU A 164 6.42 5.50 -16.12
CA GLU A 164 7.80 5.14 -15.78
C GLU A 164 8.79 5.87 -16.69
N ASP A 165 8.59 5.80 -18.00
CA ASP A 165 9.42 6.48 -19.00
C ASP A 165 9.42 8.00 -18.77
N TYR A 166 8.25 8.58 -18.50
CA TYR A 166 8.13 10.00 -18.16
C TYR A 166 8.96 10.34 -16.91
N ARG A 167 8.89 9.54 -15.86
CA ARG A 167 9.63 9.77 -14.62
C ARG A 167 11.14 9.68 -14.82
N VAL A 168 11.61 8.64 -15.50
CA VAL A 168 13.05 8.48 -15.82
C VAL A 168 13.56 9.69 -16.57
N LYS A 169 12.80 10.17 -17.57
CA LYS A 169 13.16 11.37 -18.34
C LYS A 169 13.21 12.64 -17.48
N GLN A 170 12.27 12.82 -16.55
CA GLN A 170 12.29 13.96 -15.62
C GLN A 170 13.49 13.89 -14.66
N ASP A 171 13.82 12.69 -14.17
CA ASP A 171 14.96 12.49 -13.26
C ASP A 171 16.30 12.72 -13.98
N MET A 172 16.46 12.22 -15.21
CA MET A 172 17.64 12.50 -16.05
C MET A 172 17.81 14.00 -16.30
N LYS A 173 16.72 14.70 -16.65
CA LYS A 173 16.73 16.15 -16.81
C LYS A 173 17.11 16.88 -15.52
N ARG A 174 16.64 16.41 -14.36
CA ARG A 174 16.98 16.99 -13.04
C ARG A 174 18.45 16.80 -12.69
N LEU A 175 19.04 15.68 -13.11
CA LEU A 175 20.45 15.34 -12.88
C LEU A 175 21.39 15.97 -13.92
N GLY A 176 20.85 16.67 -14.93
CA GLY A 176 21.66 17.27 -16.00
C GLY A 176 22.26 16.25 -16.96
N VAL A 177 21.69 15.05 -17.02
CA VAL A 177 22.05 14.02 -18.00
C VAL A 177 21.17 14.26 -19.23
N SER A 178 21.75 14.77 -20.31
CA SER A 178 21.05 14.87 -21.61
C SER A 178 21.20 13.56 -22.39
N ASP A 179 20.16 13.19 -23.13
CA ASP A 179 20.21 12.19 -24.21
C ASP A 179 20.96 12.76 -25.44
N ASP A 180 22.07 13.47 -25.22
CA ASP A 180 22.96 13.87 -26.31
C ASP A 180 24.00 12.76 -26.50
N ASP A 181 23.58 11.67 -27.13
CA ASP A 181 24.44 10.83 -27.97
C ASP A 181 23.75 10.69 -29.33
N ASP A 182 24.47 11.14 -30.37
CA ASP A 182 24.13 11.23 -31.80
C ASP A 182 23.45 9.99 -32.42
#